data_AF-A0A932AT17-F1
#
_entry.id   AF-A0A932AT17-F1
#
_cell.length_a   1.000
_cell.length_b   1.000
_cell.length_c   1.000
_cell.angle_alpha   90.00
_cell.angle_beta   90.00
_cell.angle_gamma   90.00
#
_symmetry.space_group_name_H-M   'P 1'
#
loop_
_entity.id
_entity.type
_entity.pdbx_description
1 polymer ?
#
loop_
_entity_poly.entity_id
_entity_poly.type
_entity_poly.pdbx_seq_one_letter_code
_entity_poly.pdbx_strand_id
1 'polypeptide(L)'
;MAKTKKFKELVQHHARTDKKFAEALLREGIDAMLSGDVDTGKTVLRDYIKATIGFEKLGQATATPSKSLIRMFGPRGNPQAKNLFSVIGCLQKRAGLRLRVAA
;
A
#
# COMPACT_ATOMS: atom_id res chain seq x y z
N MET A 1 -12.40 19.91 3.01
CA MET A 1 -12.52 18.51 3.51
C MET A 1 -13.46 17.61 2.69
N ALA A 2 -14.60 18.09 2.16
CA ALA A 2 -15.50 17.26 1.34
C ALA A 2 -14.90 16.81 -0.03
N LYS A 3 -14.10 17.65 -0.69
CA LYS A 3 -13.46 17.32 -1.98
C LYS A 3 -12.44 16.18 -1.88
N THR A 4 -11.66 16.17 -0.80
CA THR A 4 -10.64 15.14 -0.55
C THR A 4 -11.23 13.77 -0.24
N LYS A 5 -12.39 13.71 0.43
CA LYS A 5 -13.12 12.45 0.66
C LYS A 5 -13.56 11.81 -0.66
N LYS A 6 -14.19 12.61 -1.55
CA LYS A 6 -14.61 12.15 -2.88
C LYS A 6 -13.43 11.65 -3.72
N PHE A 7 -12.31 12.36 -3.70
CA PHE A 7 -11.10 11.90 -4.41
C PHE A 7 -10.58 10.55 -3.87
N LYS A 8 -10.51 10.39 -2.55
CA LYS A 8 -10.07 9.13 -1.93
C LYS A 8 -10.99 7.96 -2.28
N GLU A 9 -12.30 8.19 -2.29
CA GLU A 9 -13.29 7.19 -2.68
C GLU A 9 -13.15 6.79 -4.15
N LEU A 10 -12.91 7.75 -5.04
CA LEU A 10 -12.63 7.50 -6.45
C LEU A 10 -11.37 6.65 -6.65
N VAL A 11 -10.25 7.03 -6.02
CA VAL A 11 -8.99 6.26 -6.09
C VAL A 11 -9.20 4.83 -5.57
N GLN A 12 -9.93 4.66 -4.46
CA GLN A 12 -10.25 3.32 -3.95
C GLN A 12 -11.16 2.52 -4.88
N HIS A 13 -12.11 3.17 -5.54
CA HIS A 13 -12.97 2.52 -6.53
C HIS A 13 -12.15 2.02 -7.71
N HIS A 14 -11.32 2.89 -8.33
CA HIS A 14 -10.47 2.49 -9.45
C HIS A 14 -9.46 1.41 -9.08
N ALA A 15 -8.83 1.50 -7.91
CA ALA A 15 -7.91 0.44 -7.45
C ALA A 15 -8.62 -0.90 -7.14
N ARG A 16 -9.94 -0.92 -7.01
CA ARG A 16 -10.73 -2.16 -6.87
C ARG A 16 -11.14 -2.75 -8.21
N THR A 17 -11.48 -1.90 -9.18
CA THR A 17 -12.13 -2.30 -10.43
C THR A 17 -11.17 -2.39 -11.61
N ASP A 18 -10.05 -1.65 -11.58
CA ASP A 18 -9.05 -1.60 -12.63
C ASP A 18 -7.70 -2.16 -12.12
N LYS A 19 -7.31 -3.31 -12.67
CA LYS A 19 -6.06 -3.98 -12.33
C LYS A 19 -4.84 -3.12 -12.69
N LYS A 20 -4.82 -2.48 -13.85
CA LYS A 20 -3.68 -1.65 -14.27
C LYS A 20 -3.52 -0.45 -13.36
N PHE A 21 -4.64 0.16 -12.94
CA PHE A 21 -4.61 1.23 -11.96
C PHE A 21 -4.05 0.76 -10.62
N ALA A 22 -4.48 -0.41 -10.13
CA ALA A 22 -3.97 -0.97 -8.88
C ALA A 22 -2.46 -1.29 -8.95
N GLU A 23 -2.00 -1.87 -10.07
CA GLU A 23 -0.58 -2.14 -10.32
C GLU A 23 0.26 -0.86 -10.34
N ALA A 24 -0.23 0.19 -11.02
CA ALA A 24 0.40 1.50 -11.06
C ALA A 24 0.45 2.15 -9.66
N LEU A 25 -0.65 2.05 -8.89
CA LEU A 25 -0.71 2.59 -7.54
C LEU A 25 0.26 1.89 -6.58
N LEU A 26 0.41 0.57 -6.70
CA LEU A 26 1.41 -0.19 -5.93
C LEU A 26 2.82 0.27 -6.31
N ARG A 27 3.12 0.40 -7.59
CA ARG A 27 4.43 0.87 -8.07
C ARG A 27 4.74 2.27 -7.55
N GLU A 28 3.81 3.21 -7.69
CA GLU A 28 3.96 4.59 -7.23
C GLU A 28 4.29 4.66 -5.73
N GLY A 29 3.60 3.85 -4.91
CA GLY A 29 3.87 3.78 -3.48
C GLY A 29 5.28 3.29 -3.14
N ILE A 30 5.86 2.42 -3.97
CA ILE A 30 7.23 1.93 -3.81
C ILE A 30 8.25 2.93 -4.35
N ASP A 31 8.01 3.50 -5.52
CA ASP A 31 8.89 4.48 -6.15
C ASP A 31 9.03 5.73 -5.27
N ALA A 32 7.95 6.20 -4.62
CA ALA A 32 8.00 7.27 -3.63
C ALA A 32 8.88 6.93 -2.41
N MET A 33 8.83 5.68 -1.92
CA MET A 33 9.73 5.26 -0.84
C MET A 33 11.19 5.23 -1.29
N LEU A 34 11.46 4.78 -2.52
CA LEU A 34 12.80 4.72 -3.08
C LEU A 34 13.40 6.11 -3.33
N SER A 35 12.56 7.11 -3.63
CA SER A 35 12.98 8.51 -3.76
C SER A 35 13.18 9.22 -2.42
N GLY A 36 12.94 8.54 -1.29
CA GLY A 36 13.06 9.09 0.05
C GLY A 36 11.78 9.73 0.61
N ASP A 37 10.69 9.80 -0.18
CA ASP A 37 9.38 10.28 0.29
C ASP A 37 8.57 9.13 0.91
N VAL A 38 8.99 8.75 2.13
CA VAL A 38 8.38 7.66 2.89
C VAL A 38 6.94 7.98 3.30
N ASP A 39 6.60 9.25 3.54
CA ASP A 39 5.26 9.65 3.98
C ASP A 39 4.22 9.51 2.86
N THR A 40 4.57 9.93 1.64
CA THR A 40 3.76 9.66 0.45
C THR A 40 3.65 8.17 0.21
N GLY A 41 4.78 7.45 0.22
CA GLY A 41 4.79 5.99 0.02
C GLY A 41 3.86 5.25 0.99
N LYS A 42 3.92 5.55 2.29
CA LYS A 42 3.02 4.96 3.31
C LYS A 42 1.56 5.24 2.99
N THR A 43 1.24 6.47 2.60
CA THR A 43 -0.12 6.91 2.31
C THR A 43 -0.69 6.19 1.09
N VAL A 44 0.10 6.11 0.01
CA VAL A 44 -0.28 5.39 -1.21
C VAL A 44 -0.47 3.90 -0.94
N LEU A 45 0.50 3.25 -0.27
CA LEU A 45 0.39 1.83 0.06
C LEU A 45 -0.79 1.54 0.98
N ARG A 46 -1.11 2.43 1.92
CA ARG A 46 -2.32 2.29 2.74
C ARG A 46 -3.59 2.27 1.90
N ASP A 47 -3.70 3.17 0.95
CA ASP A 47 -4.90 3.28 0.12
C ASP A 47 -5.00 2.10 -0.85
N TYR A 48 -3.87 1.64 -1.39
CA TYR A 48 -3.77 0.37 -2.13
C TYR A 48 -4.24 -0.82 -1.29
N ILE A 49 -3.76 -0.96 -0.04
CA ILE A 49 -4.17 -2.04 0.86
C ILE A 49 -5.67 -1.99 1.14
N LYS A 50 -6.24 -0.81 1.41
CA LYS A 50 -7.68 -0.63 1.67
C LYS A 50 -8.55 -0.93 0.44
N ALA A 51 -8.03 -0.65 -0.75
CA ALA A 51 -8.71 -0.94 -1.98
C ALA A 51 -8.69 -2.45 -2.28
N THR A 52 -7.56 -3.13 -2.06
CA THR A 52 -7.33 -4.49 -2.56
C THR A 52 -7.52 -5.60 -1.50
N ILE A 53 -6.48 -5.93 -0.74
CA ILE A 53 -6.47 -7.05 0.20
C ILE A 53 -7.21 -6.76 1.50
N GLY A 54 -7.21 -5.51 1.95
CA GLY A 54 -7.62 -5.11 3.28
C GLY A 54 -6.60 -5.49 4.36
N PHE A 55 -6.61 -4.77 5.47
CA PHE A 55 -5.66 -4.98 6.57
C PHE A 55 -5.86 -6.28 7.34
N GLU A 56 -7.09 -6.83 7.36
CA GLU A 56 -7.37 -8.09 8.06
C GLU A 56 -6.72 -9.28 7.36
N LYS A 57 -7.00 -9.46 6.06
CA LYS A 57 -6.41 -10.54 5.26
C LYS A 57 -4.90 -10.35 5.11
N LEU A 58 -4.42 -9.11 4.99
CA LEU A 58 -2.98 -8.83 4.97
C LEU A 58 -2.33 -9.25 6.28
N GLY A 59 -2.95 -8.95 7.42
CA GLY A 59 -2.42 -9.32 8.73
C GLY A 59 -2.32 -10.82 8.94
N GLN A 60 -3.29 -11.58 8.44
CA GLN A 60 -3.23 -13.05 8.40
C GLN A 60 -2.07 -13.53 7.52
N ALA A 61 -1.91 -12.96 6.33
CA ALA A 61 -0.88 -13.36 5.36
C ALA A 61 0.56 -13.03 5.81
N THR A 62 0.74 -11.99 6.62
CA THR A 62 2.08 -11.56 7.10
C THR A 62 2.33 -11.90 8.57
N ALA A 63 1.45 -12.68 9.21
CA ALA A 63 1.47 -12.96 10.65
C ALA A 63 1.67 -11.68 11.51
N THR A 64 1.03 -10.58 11.10
CA THR A 64 1.13 -9.27 11.75
C THR A 64 -0.27 -8.78 12.12
N PRO A 65 -0.54 -8.36 13.36
CA PRO A 65 -1.88 -7.89 13.73
C PRO A 65 -2.36 -6.73 12.84
N SER A 66 -3.60 -6.81 12.33
CA SER A 66 -4.21 -5.78 11.47
C SER A 66 -4.11 -4.37 12.06
N LYS A 67 -4.36 -4.21 13.37
CA LYS A 67 -4.19 -2.92 14.07
C LYS A 67 -2.76 -2.37 14.00
N SER A 68 -1.76 -3.26 14.05
CA SER A 68 -0.34 -2.87 13.91
C SER A 68 -0.07 -2.37 12.50
N LEU A 69 -0.56 -3.06 11.48
CA LEU A 69 -0.43 -2.64 10.07
C LEU A 69 -1.13 -1.28 9.83
N ILE A 70 -2.34 -1.09 10.35
CA ILE A 70 -3.05 0.19 10.27
C ILE A 70 -2.22 1.31 10.90
N ARG A 71 -1.60 1.09 12.06
CA ARG A 71 -0.73 2.09 12.71
C ARG A 71 0.56 2.32 11.92
N MET A 72 1.14 1.26 11.37
CA MET A 72 2.39 1.28 10.61
C MET A 72 2.31 2.15 9.35
N PHE A 73 1.23 2.01 8.58
CA PHE A 73 0.92 2.87 7.43
C PHE A 73 0.09 4.11 7.85
N GLY A 74 0.14 4.45 9.15
CA GLY A 74 -0.37 5.67 9.78
C GLY A 74 0.34 6.93 9.33
N PRO A 75 -0.27 8.13 9.44
CA PRO A 75 0.45 9.40 9.27
C PRO A 75 1.70 9.47 10.16
N ARG A 76 1.56 9.05 11.43
CA ARG A 76 2.67 8.96 12.40
C ARG A 76 3.32 7.57 12.47
N GLY A 77 3.00 6.69 11.52
CA GLY A 77 3.52 5.33 11.50
C GLY A 77 4.95 5.27 10.99
N ASN A 78 5.75 4.37 11.56
CA ASN A 78 7.09 4.06 11.06
C ASN A 78 7.20 2.54 10.77
N PRO A 79 7.08 2.12 9.50
CA PRO A 79 7.31 0.74 9.09
C PRO A 79 8.77 0.35 9.30
N GLN A 80 9.02 -0.55 10.25
CA GLN A 80 10.31 -1.21 10.32
C GLN A 80 10.55 -2.03 9.05
N ALA A 81 11.78 -1.97 8.52
CA ALA A 81 12.16 -2.61 7.26
C ALA A 81 11.67 -4.06 7.13
N LYS A 82 11.88 -4.90 8.15
CA LYS A 82 11.42 -6.30 8.16
C LYS A 82 9.92 -6.45 7.87
N ASN A 83 9.10 -5.66 8.56
CA ASN A 83 7.65 -5.71 8.40
C ASN A 83 7.20 -5.09 7.08
N LEU A 84 7.83 -3.98 6.70
CA LEU A 84 7.58 -3.31 5.42
C LEU A 84 7.84 -4.25 4.25
N PHE A 85 9.01 -4.90 4.20
CA PHE A 85 9.36 -5.83 3.13
C PHE A 85 8.51 -7.09 3.13
N SER A 86 8.09 -7.59 4.30
CA SER A 86 7.11 -8.68 4.40
C SER A 86 5.78 -8.30 3.76
N VAL A 87 5.27 -7.10 4.06
CA VAL A 87 4.06 -6.56 3.44
C VAL A 87 4.24 -6.39 1.93
N ILE A 88 5.31 -5.71 1.48
CA ILE A 88 5.58 -5.51 0.04
C ILE A 88 5.66 -6.85 -0.70
N GLY A 89 6.32 -7.85 -0.12
CA GLY A 89 6.37 -9.21 -0.69
C GLY A 89 4.99 -9.84 -0.84
N CYS A 90 4.11 -9.70 0.17
CA CYS A 90 2.73 -10.16 0.09
C CYS A 90 1.93 -9.44 -1.00
N LEU A 91 2.04 -8.10 -1.06
CA LEU A 91 1.33 -7.29 -2.05
C LEU A 91 1.76 -7.62 -3.48
N GLN A 92 3.07 -7.79 -3.73
CA GLN A 92 3.60 -8.21 -5.03
C GLN A 92 3.07 -9.58 -5.46
N LYS A 93 3.15 -10.58 -4.57
CA LYS A 93 2.63 -11.94 -4.84
C LYS A 93 1.16 -11.91 -5.22
N ARG A 94 0.35 -11.12 -4.49
CA ARG A 94 -1.08 -11.00 -4.76
C ARG A 94 -1.40 -10.23 -6.04
N ALA A 95 -0.60 -9.22 -6.38
CA ALA A 95 -0.75 -8.48 -7.63
C ALA A 95 -0.26 -9.29 -8.85
N GLY A 96 0.48 -10.38 -8.63
CA GLY A 96 1.17 -11.10 -9.71
C GLY A 96 2.31 -10.27 -10.31
N LEU A 97 2.91 -9.39 -9.51
CA LEU A 97 3.96 -8.47 -9.93
C LEU A 97 5.30 -8.85 -9.32
N ARG A 98 6.38 -8.49 -10.02
CA ARG A 98 7.74 -8.48 -9.49
C ARG A 98 8.40 -7.15 -9.81
N LEU A 99 8.37 -6.25 -8.83
CA LEU A 99 9.01 -4.95 -8.93
C LEU A 99 10.52 -5.12 -8.82
N ARG A 100 11.25 -4.32 -9.60
CA ARG A 100 12.71 -4.27 -9.61
C ARG A 100 13.14 -2.82 -9.77
N VAL A 101 14.22 -2.47 -9.10
CA VAL A 101 14.93 -1.22 -9.35
C VAL A 101 15.86 -1.46 -10.55
N ALA A 102 15.85 -0.54 -11.51
CA ALA A 102 16.75 -0.52 -12.66
C ALA A 102 17.43 0.86 -12.73
N ALA A 103 18.67 0.88 -13.22
CA ALA A 103 19.45 2.08 -13.46
C ALA A 103 19.28 2.55 -14.90
#